data_AF-A0A3B8LMP1-F1
#
_entry.id   AF-A0A3B8LMP1-F1
#
_cell.length_a   1.000
_cell.length_b   1.000
_cell.length_c   1.000
_cell.angle_alpha   90.00
_cell.angle_beta   90.00
_cell.angle_gamma   90.00
#
_symmetry.space_group_name_H-M   'P 1'
#
loop_
_entity.id
_entity.type
_entity.pdbx_description
1 polymer ?
#
loop_
_entity_poly.entity_id
_entity_poly.type
_entity_poly.pdbx_seq_one_letter_code
_entity_poly.pdbx_strand_id
1 'polypeptide(L)'
;TIYQFKRLEQHTSQGNFKYILATFVLVLLIAGGVFFVSQRPSQQYSHLEKETQAHIKQGLQHLQKSKWRKAIFEFRLAQKKSPKSQQVASLLENALKEARVAMLLRKARLLHDKKRWKECLATLQKAEANLATGSIHAEQVWSLALHTKRKLRKRLPKISTLPPTHRPQVVNKPHHPAPIQRPRVRLSAPNKEPVPSDAGVQEEPPPPPPTPLELARYAYHAGALKRAKALFQKANQTHTLTHLKQFTFSFREGRNAHNTRNSSVAIQLLMRALKLDKEIGGGAGVFSKQIKAMLANMYAFEGLQAKVLKQPKTALQNFRKALLYNPKHLLSLQQLAGMQPDKRK
;
A
#
# COMPACT_ATOMS: atom_id res chain seq x y z
N THR A 1 24.74 31.40 40.79
CA THR A 1 25.29 32.74 41.06
C THR A 1 25.96 33.23 39.78
N ILE A 2 25.23 33.76 38.81
CA ILE A 2 24.83 35.18 38.68
C ILE A 2 26.05 36.14 38.70
N TYR A 3 26.20 36.90 37.61
CA TYR A 3 27.14 38.00 37.34
C TYR A 3 28.62 37.60 37.20
N GLN A 4 29.30 37.87 36.08
CA GLN A 4 29.83 39.20 35.75
C GLN A 4 30.11 39.34 34.24
N PHE A 5 29.06 39.36 33.40
CA PHE A 5 29.14 40.00 32.09
C PHE A 5 28.83 41.49 32.28
N LYS A 6 29.81 42.24 32.79
CA LYS A 6 29.82 43.70 32.71
C LYS A 6 31.21 44.21 33.00
N ARG A 7 31.63 45.19 32.20
CA ARG A 7 32.81 46.05 32.36
C ARG A 7 34.08 45.53 31.66
N LEU A 8 34.13 45.77 30.35
CA LEU A 8 35.30 46.32 29.66
C LEU A 8 34.81 46.92 28.32
N GLU A 9 33.94 47.92 28.45
CA GLU A 9 33.89 48.98 27.45
C GLU A 9 35.00 49.99 27.79
N GLN A 10 35.54 50.63 26.75
CA GLN A 10 36.40 51.81 26.77
C GLN A 10 37.90 51.57 26.95
N HIS A 11 38.59 51.33 25.84
CA HIS A 11 39.57 52.29 25.35
C HIS A 11 39.52 52.34 23.82
N THR A 12 39.00 53.46 23.33
CA THR A 12 39.06 53.91 21.94
C THR A 12 40.49 54.25 21.54
N SER A 13 40.89 53.86 20.34
CA SER A 13 41.28 54.78 19.26
C SER A 13 42.44 54.23 18.42
N GLN A 14 42.20 54.26 17.11
CA GLN A 14 43.15 54.55 16.05
C GLN A 14 44.56 53.92 16.16
N GLY A 15 44.79 52.87 15.38
CA GLY A 15 46.17 52.49 15.04
C GLY A 15 46.34 51.14 14.36
N ASN A 16 45.51 50.13 14.64
CA ASN A 16 45.87 48.74 14.33
C ASN A 16 44.85 47.93 13.54
N PHE A 17 43.95 48.57 12.78
CA PHE A 17 42.98 47.82 11.96
C PHE A 17 43.62 47.11 10.75
N LYS A 18 44.76 47.61 10.25
CA LYS A 18 45.48 46.97 9.15
C LYS A 18 46.16 45.66 9.55
N TYR A 19 46.64 45.56 10.79
CA TYR A 19 47.29 44.35 11.30
C TYR A 19 46.29 43.26 11.69
N ILE A 20 45.11 43.63 12.18
CA ILE A 20 44.03 42.67 12.47
C ILE A 20 43.43 42.12 11.17
N LEU A 21 43.30 42.93 10.12
CA LEU A 21 42.83 42.45 8.82
C LEU A 21 43.88 41.57 8.11
N ALA A 22 45.16 41.93 8.17
CA ALA A 22 46.24 41.16 7.57
C ALA A 22 46.42 39.78 8.24
N THR A 23 46.27 39.71 9.57
CA THR A 23 46.30 38.43 10.30
C THR A 23 45.07 37.57 10.03
N PHE A 24 43.88 38.16 9.87
CA PHE A 24 42.69 37.41 9.45
C PHE A 24 42.78 36.86 8.02
N VAL A 25 43.37 37.62 7.09
CA VAL A 25 43.58 37.16 5.70
C VAL A 25 44.66 36.07 5.63
N LEU A 26 45.72 36.15 6.45
CA LEU A 26 46.74 35.11 6.52
C LEU A 26 46.21 33.80 7.13
N VAL A 27 45.37 33.88 8.17
CA VAL A 27 44.71 32.70 8.77
C VAL A 27 43.67 32.11 7.81
N LEU A 28 42.95 32.93 7.03
CA LEU A 28 42.04 32.44 5.98
C LEU A 28 42.78 31.81 4.78
N LEU A 29 44.00 32.24 4.46
CA LEU A 29 44.82 31.64 3.40
C LEU A 29 45.45 30.32 3.84
N ILE A 30 45.87 30.18 5.09
CA ILE A 30 46.41 28.92 5.62
C ILE A 30 45.29 27.90 5.89
N ALA A 31 44.11 28.35 6.35
CA ALA A 31 42.93 27.49 6.47
C ALA A 31 42.32 27.13 5.09
N GLY A 32 42.51 27.96 4.06
CA GLY A 32 42.10 27.67 2.68
C GLY A 32 43.06 26.74 1.91
N GLY A 33 44.32 26.61 2.35
CA GLY A 33 45.37 25.87 1.65
C GLY A 33 45.46 24.37 1.95
N VAL A 34 44.83 23.87 3.02
CA VAL A 34 44.95 22.46 3.44
C VAL A 34 43.69 21.62 3.13
N PHE A 35 42.65 22.21 2.54
CA PHE A 35 41.46 21.48 2.08
C PHE A 35 41.43 21.30 0.55
N PHE A 36 42.59 21.13 -0.07
CA PHE A 36 42.73 20.85 -1.51
C PHE A 36 43.36 19.48 -1.79
N VAL A 37 42.98 18.48 -0.99
CA VAL A 37 43.20 17.07 -1.32
C VAL A 37 41.90 16.30 -1.08
N SER A 38 41.40 15.66 -2.14
CA SER A 38 40.27 14.72 -2.18
C SER A 38 38.84 15.27 -2.12
N GLN A 39 38.43 16.01 -3.16
CA GLN A 39 37.06 15.88 -3.69
C GLN A 39 37.04 15.85 -5.22
N ARG A 40 37.25 14.66 -5.80
CA ARG A 40 36.66 14.32 -7.10
C ARG A 40 35.94 12.96 -7.02
N PRO A 41 34.67 12.96 -6.55
CA PRO A 41 33.70 12.00 -7.09
C PRO A 41 32.47 12.67 -7.75
N SER A 42 32.24 13.96 -7.59
CA SER A 42 30.92 14.58 -7.83
C SER A 42 30.45 14.66 -9.30
N GLN A 43 31.35 14.73 -10.28
CA GLN A 43 30.94 14.81 -11.70
C GLN A 43 30.53 13.45 -12.28
N GLN A 44 31.16 12.36 -11.84
CA GLN A 44 30.92 11.03 -12.41
C GLN A 44 29.60 10.41 -11.89
N TYR A 45 29.26 10.66 -10.62
CA TYR A 45 27.96 10.25 -10.05
C TYR A 45 26.79 11.02 -10.69
N SER A 46 26.93 12.32 -10.94
CA SER A 46 25.86 13.11 -11.58
C SER A 46 25.62 12.75 -13.06
N HIS A 47 26.65 12.33 -13.79
CA HIS A 47 26.50 11.83 -15.17
C HIS A 47 25.79 10.47 -15.19
N LEU A 48 26.19 9.55 -14.32
CA LEU A 48 25.59 8.22 -14.23
C LEU A 48 24.11 8.29 -13.82
N GLU A 49 23.75 9.17 -12.89
CA GLU A 49 22.35 9.41 -12.51
C GLU A 49 21.51 9.98 -13.66
N LYS A 50 22.05 10.94 -14.42
CA LYS A 50 21.37 11.50 -15.61
C LYS A 50 21.12 10.43 -16.67
N GLU A 51 22.10 9.57 -16.94
CA GLU A 51 21.94 8.46 -17.86
C GLU A 51 20.90 7.43 -17.37
N THR A 52 20.94 7.07 -16.08
CA THR A 52 19.94 6.18 -15.47
C THR A 52 18.54 6.77 -15.60
N GLN A 53 18.36 8.07 -15.35
CA GLN A 53 17.08 8.75 -15.53
C GLN A 53 16.63 8.79 -16.99
N ALA A 54 17.55 8.93 -17.96
CA ALA A 54 17.23 8.87 -19.38
C ALA A 54 16.68 7.50 -19.79
N HIS A 55 17.32 6.41 -19.37
CA HIS A 55 16.83 5.05 -19.61
C HIS A 55 15.48 4.79 -18.91
N ILE A 56 15.27 5.29 -17.70
CA ILE A 56 13.97 5.21 -17.02
C ILE A 56 12.88 5.91 -17.85
N LYS A 57 13.16 7.13 -18.34
CA LYS A 57 12.20 7.91 -19.15
C LYS A 57 11.86 7.18 -20.46
N GLN A 58 12.85 6.63 -21.15
CA GLN A 58 12.63 5.84 -22.37
C GLN A 58 11.86 4.54 -22.08
N GLY A 59 12.20 3.83 -21.01
CA GLY A 59 11.48 2.63 -20.57
C GLY A 59 10.00 2.90 -20.30
N LEU A 60 9.69 4.03 -19.64
CA LEU A 60 8.31 4.47 -19.39
C LEU A 60 7.58 4.83 -20.70
N GLN A 61 8.23 5.49 -21.65
CA GLN A 61 7.64 5.75 -22.97
C GLN A 61 7.35 4.46 -23.74
N HIS A 62 8.22 3.46 -23.65
CA HIS A 62 7.99 2.15 -24.26
C HIS A 62 6.84 1.39 -23.60
N LEU A 63 6.66 1.50 -22.29
CA LEU A 63 5.47 0.98 -21.59
C LEU A 63 4.19 1.63 -22.11
N GLN A 64 4.16 2.96 -22.27
CA GLN A 64 2.99 3.66 -22.85
C GLN A 64 2.65 3.17 -24.25
N LYS A 65 3.68 2.91 -25.09
CA LYS A 65 3.51 2.38 -26.45
C LYS A 65 3.26 0.88 -26.50
N SER A 66 3.03 0.22 -25.36
CA SER A 66 2.84 -1.24 -25.26
C SER A 66 4.01 -2.09 -25.80
N LYS A 67 5.23 -1.53 -25.79
CA LYS A 67 6.47 -2.20 -26.26
C LYS A 67 7.24 -2.77 -25.07
N TRP A 68 6.66 -3.77 -24.41
CA TRP A 68 7.15 -4.32 -23.13
C TRP A 68 8.59 -4.84 -23.19
N ARG A 69 8.97 -5.52 -24.27
CA ARG A 69 10.33 -6.04 -24.46
C ARG A 69 11.37 -4.91 -24.46
N LYS A 70 11.05 -3.81 -25.15
CA LYS A 70 11.91 -2.61 -25.20
C LYS A 70 11.95 -1.89 -23.85
N ALA A 71 10.80 -1.78 -23.17
CA ALA A 71 10.74 -1.19 -21.83
C ALA A 71 11.57 -1.97 -20.80
N ILE A 72 11.44 -3.30 -20.77
CA ILE A 72 12.21 -4.18 -19.87
C ILE A 72 13.70 -4.06 -20.16
N PHE A 73 14.09 -3.97 -21.44
CA PHE A 73 15.48 -3.76 -21.83
C PHE A 73 16.05 -2.45 -21.27
N GLU A 74 15.35 -1.33 -21.45
CA GLU A 74 15.77 -0.04 -20.89
C GLU A 74 15.86 -0.05 -19.36
N PHE A 75 14.91 -0.68 -18.67
CA PHE A 75 14.97 -0.79 -17.20
C PHE A 75 16.11 -1.69 -16.71
N ARG A 76 16.48 -2.74 -17.46
CA ARG A 76 17.67 -3.55 -17.14
C ARG A 76 18.95 -2.76 -17.34
N LEU A 77 19.04 -1.93 -18.39
CA LEU A 77 20.17 -1.02 -18.58
C LEU A 77 20.29 -0.02 -17.42
N ALA A 78 19.17 0.58 -17.01
CA ALA A 78 19.12 1.45 -15.83
C ALA A 78 19.54 0.72 -14.55
N GLN A 79 19.14 -0.55 -14.37
CA GLN A 79 19.51 -1.35 -13.19
C GLN A 79 20.99 -1.70 -13.17
N LYS A 80 21.59 -2.00 -14.35
CA LYS A 80 23.02 -2.27 -14.47
C LYS A 80 23.85 -1.05 -14.07
N LYS A 81 23.39 0.15 -14.41
CA LYS A 81 24.04 1.42 -14.04
C LYS A 81 23.79 1.82 -12.59
N SER A 82 22.65 1.44 -12.00
CA SER A 82 22.29 1.78 -10.61
C SER A 82 21.72 0.57 -9.85
N PRO A 83 22.56 -0.41 -9.47
CA PRO A 83 22.10 -1.69 -8.91
C PRO A 83 21.46 -1.55 -7.52
N LYS A 84 21.84 -0.53 -6.75
CA LYS A 84 21.27 -0.24 -5.42
C LYS A 84 19.96 0.57 -5.47
N SER A 85 19.52 1.00 -6.65
CA SER A 85 18.31 1.82 -6.77
C SER A 85 17.04 0.97 -6.66
N GLN A 86 16.34 1.11 -5.53
CA GLN A 86 15.06 0.44 -5.30
C GLN A 86 13.96 0.92 -6.25
N GLN A 87 14.07 2.16 -6.74
CA GLN A 87 13.16 2.70 -7.76
C GLN A 87 13.24 1.90 -9.06
N VAL A 88 14.45 1.67 -9.58
CA VAL A 88 14.63 0.94 -10.85
C VAL A 88 14.21 -0.52 -10.71
N ALA A 89 14.52 -1.15 -9.58
CA ALA A 89 14.07 -2.51 -9.28
C ALA A 89 12.54 -2.63 -9.31
N SER A 90 11.83 -1.69 -8.68
CA SER A 90 10.36 -1.67 -8.67
C SER A 90 9.76 -1.44 -10.06
N LEU A 91 10.38 -0.60 -10.89
CA LEU A 91 9.92 -0.33 -12.26
C LEU A 91 10.13 -1.54 -13.17
N LEU A 92 11.27 -2.23 -13.03
CA LEU A 92 11.54 -3.45 -13.76
C LEU A 92 10.55 -4.57 -13.37
N GLU A 93 10.30 -4.75 -12.07
CA GLU A 93 9.34 -5.74 -11.58
C GLU A 93 7.93 -5.48 -12.13
N ASN A 94 7.49 -4.22 -12.11
CA ASN A 94 6.21 -3.81 -12.67
C ASN A 94 6.15 -4.08 -14.18
N ALA A 95 7.20 -3.72 -14.93
CA ALA A 95 7.26 -3.98 -16.37
C ALA A 95 7.20 -5.48 -16.72
N LEU A 96 7.84 -6.34 -15.91
CA LEU A 96 7.78 -7.79 -16.06
C LEU A 96 6.38 -8.34 -15.78
N LYS A 97 5.71 -7.83 -14.73
CA LYS A 97 4.32 -8.19 -14.41
C LYS A 97 3.36 -7.78 -15.53
N GLU A 98 3.47 -6.56 -16.05
CA GLU A 98 2.68 -6.07 -17.18
C GLU A 98 2.87 -6.93 -18.44
N ALA A 99 4.12 -7.28 -18.78
CA ALA A 99 4.40 -8.14 -19.92
C ALA A 99 3.76 -9.53 -19.77
N ARG A 100 3.77 -10.07 -18.55
CA ARG A 100 3.12 -11.36 -18.23
C ARG A 100 1.61 -11.27 -18.35
N VAL A 101 1.01 -10.19 -17.85
CA VAL A 101 -0.44 -9.92 -17.99
C VAL A 101 -0.82 -9.80 -19.46
N ALA A 102 -0.07 -9.07 -20.27
CA ALA A 102 -0.31 -8.92 -21.71
C ALA A 102 -0.31 -10.28 -22.44
N MET A 103 0.64 -11.16 -22.10
CA MET A 103 0.70 -12.52 -22.64
C MET A 103 -0.50 -13.37 -22.22
N LEU A 104 -0.88 -13.32 -20.94
CA LEU A 104 -2.05 -14.02 -20.43
C LEU A 104 -3.35 -13.50 -21.06
N LEU A 105 -3.45 -12.20 -21.30
CA LEU A 105 -4.56 -11.58 -22.03
C LEU A 105 -4.67 -12.09 -23.46
N ARG A 106 -3.55 -12.17 -24.19
CA ARG A 106 -3.55 -12.72 -25.55
C ARG A 106 -4.03 -14.17 -25.56
N LYS A 107 -3.55 -14.99 -24.62
CA LYS A 107 -4.02 -16.37 -24.44
C LYS A 107 -5.51 -16.42 -24.10
N ALA A 108 -5.97 -15.56 -23.20
CA ALA A 108 -7.37 -15.50 -22.80
C ALA A 108 -8.29 -15.12 -23.97
N ARG A 109 -7.89 -14.19 -24.85
CA ARG A 109 -8.63 -13.84 -26.07
C ARG A 109 -8.75 -15.04 -27.02
N LEU A 110 -7.66 -15.76 -27.28
CA LEU A 110 -7.71 -16.98 -28.10
C LEU A 110 -8.64 -18.05 -27.51
N LEU A 111 -8.63 -18.23 -26.18
CA LEU A 111 -9.54 -19.16 -25.50
C LEU A 111 -10.99 -18.70 -25.54
N HIS A 112 -11.21 -17.38 -25.48
CA HIS A 112 -12.52 -16.76 -25.64
C HIS A 112 -13.07 -17.03 -27.05
N ASP A 113 -12.26 -16.84 -28.09
CA ASP A 113 -12.67 -17.07 -29.49
C ASP A 113 -12.96 -18.54 -29.75
N LYS A 114 -12.17 -19.45 -29.18
CA LYS A 114 -12.39 -20.91 -29.19
C LYS A 114 -13.56 -21.38 -28.30
N LYS A 115 -14.31 -20.45 -27.67
CA LYS A 115 -15.43 -20.74 -26.77
C LYS A 115 -15.06 -21.61 -25.54
N ARG A 116 -13.77 -21.69 -25.19
CA ARG A 116 -13.25 -22.42 -24.01
C ARG A 116 -13.35 -21.54 -22.76
N TRP A 117 -14.58 -21.22 -22.36
CA TRP A 117 -14.88 -20.19 -21.35
C TRP A 117 -14.31 -20.48 -19.95
N LYS A 118 -14.30 -21.75 -19.51
CA LYS A 118 -13.76 -22.14 -18.18
C LYS A 118 -12.26 -21.88 -18.10
N GLU A 119 -11.52 -22.28 -19.13
CA GLU A 119 -10.07 -22.07 -19.21
C GLU A 119 -9.70 -20.61 -19.47
N CYS A 120 -10.52 -19.90 -20.25
CA CYS A 120 -10.41 -18.46 -20.41
C CYS A 120 -10.49 -17.76 -19.05
N LEU A 121 -11.46 -18.13 -18.20
CA LEU A 121 -11.59 -17.58 -16.85
C LEU A 121 -10.41 -17.92 -15.93
N ALA A 122 -9.94 -19.17 -15.94
CA ALA A 122 -8.76 -19.54 -15.17
C ALA A 122 -7.50 -18.75 -15.62
N THR A 123 -7.37 -18.50 -16.93
CA THR A 123 -6.27 -17.69 -17.49
C THR A 123 -6.40 -16.23 -17.08
N LEU A 124 -7.63 -15.68 -17.05
CA LEU A 124 -7.90 -14.31 -16.62
C LEU A 124 -7.72 -14.11 -15.12
N GLN A 125 -8.02 -15.11 -14.28
CA GLN A 125 -7.70 -15.09 -12.85
C GLN A 125 -6.18 -15.05 -12.62
N LYS A 126 -5.41 -15.81 -13.40
CA LYS A 126 -3.94 -15.73 -13.38
C LYS A 126 -3.45 -14.35 -13.84
N ALA A 127 -4.10 -13.74 -14.83
CA ALA A 127 -3.77 -12.38 -15.27
C ALA A 127 -4.06 -11.36 -14.16
N GLU A 128 -5.20 -11.49 -13.50
CA GLU A 128 -5.63 -10.62 -12.39
C GLU A 128 -4.69 -10.69 -11.19
N ALA A 129 -4.21 -11.88 -10.82
CA ALA A 129 -3.23 -12.06 -9.74
C ALA A 129 -1.87 -11.41 -10.03
N ASN A 130 -1.54 -11.18 -11.31
CA ASN A 130 -0.29 -10.54 -11.74
C ASN A 130 -0.45 -9.06 -12.10
N LEU A 131 -1.64 -8.47 -11.94
CA LEU A 131 -1.84 -7.05 -12.24
C LEU A 131 -1.03 -6.19 -11.27
N ALA A 132 -0.17 -5.34 -11.82
CA ALA A 132 0.48 -4.29 -11.06
C ALA A 132 -0.53 -3.19 -10.71
N THR A 133 -0.26 -2.46 -9.64
CA THR A 133 -1.09 -1.32 -9.21
C THR A 133 -1.13 -0.27 -10.32
N GLY A 134 -2.31 0.00 -10.90
CA GLY A 134 -2.47 0.94 -12.01
C GLY A 134 -2.15 0.38 -13.40
N SER A 135 -2.14 -0.95 -13.55
CA SER A 135 -1.93 -1.62 -14.84
C SER A 135 -2.81 -1.10 -15.97
N ILE A 136 -2.20 -0.88 -17.14
CA ILE A 136 -2.87 -0.48 -18.38
C ILE A 136 -3.82 -1.60 -18.87
N HIS A 137 -3.51 -2.85 -18.51
CA HIS A 137 -4.26 -4.03 -18.92
C HIS A 137 -5.41 -4.40 -18.00
N ALA A 138 -5.56 -3.73 -16.85
CA ALA A 138 -6.59 -4.05 -15.87
C ALA A 138 -8.00 -4.02 -16.49
N GLU A 139 -8.31 -2.98 -17.27
CA GLU A 139 -9.60 -2.84 -17.94
C GLU A 139 -9.88 -3.99 -18.92
N GLN A 140 -8.86 -4.39 -19.70
CA GLN A 140 -8.95 -5.46 -20.69
C GLN A 140 -9.14 -6.83 -20.02
N VAL A 141 -8.41 -7.12 -18.93
CA VAL A 141 -8.54 -8.37 -18.16
C VAL A 141 -9.95 -8.48 -17.60
N TRP A 142 -10.40 -7.42 -16.94
CA TRP A 142 -11.69 -7.45 -16.25
C TRP A 142 -12.87 -7.45 -17.23
N SER A 143 -12.77 -6.75 -18.37
CA SER A 143 -13.87 -6.68 -19.35
C SER A 143 -14.08 -8.03 -20.02
N LEU A 144 -12.99 -8.68 -20.42
CA LEU A 144 -13.03 -10.02 -20.99
C LEU A 144 -13.53 -11.05 -19.96
N ALA A 145 -13.10 -10.94 -18.69
CA ALA A 145 -13.55 -11.85 -17.64
C ALA A 145 -15.05 -11.75 -17.38
N LEU A 146 -15.59 -10.53 -17.36
CA LEU A 146 -17.02 -10.31 -17.21
C LEU A 146 -17.81 -10.86 -18.40
N HIS A 147 -17.35 -10.58 -19.63
CA HIS A 147 -17.99 -11.09 -20.84
C HIS A 147 -18.03 -12.62 -20.83
N THR A 148 -16.92 -13.25 -20.48
CA THR A 148 -16.78 -14.71 -20.36
C THR A 148 -17.73 -15.28 -19.30
N LYS A 149 -17.81 -14.67 -18.11
CA LYS A 149 -18.75 -15.10 -17.03
C LYS A 149 -20.20 -15.00 -17.49
N ARG A 150 -20.58 -13.94 -18.20
CA ARG A 150 -21.95 -13.78 -18.74
C ARG A 150 -22.28 -14.86 -19.76
N LYS A 151 -21.36 -15.19 -20.66
CA LYS A 151 -21.52 -16.28 -21.63
C LYS A 151 -21.64 -17.65 -20.95
N LEU A 152 -20.86 -17.89 -19.89
CA LEU A 152 -20.95 -19.13 -19.11
C LEU A 152 -22.28 -19.25 -18.35
N ARG A 153 -22.74 -18.17 -17.70
CA ARG A 153 -24.03 -18.15 -16.97
C ARG A 153 -25.24 -18.34 -17.87
N LYS A 154 -25.24 -17.80 -19.10
CA LYS A 154 -26.33 -18.02 -20.07
C LYS A 154 -26.46 -19.48 -20.53
N ARG A 155 -25.44 -20.32 -20.29
CA ARG A 155 -25.44 -21.75 -20.64
C ARG A 155 -25.67 -22.68 -19.47
N LEU A 156 -25.62 -22.19 -18.23
CA LEU A 156 -25.97 -22.97 -17.05
C LEU A 156 -27.49 -22.82 -16.85
N PRO A 157 -28.28 -23.91 -16.85
CA PRO A 157 -29.69 -23.82 -16.49
C PRO A 157 -29.82 -23.22 -15.09
N LYS A 158 -30.75 -22.28 -14.92
CA LYS A 158 -31.11 -21.73 -13.60
C LYS A 158 -31.67 -22.88 -12.77
N ILE A 159 -30.86 -23.45 -11.88
CA ILE A 159 -31.37 -24.33 -10.82
C ILE A 159 -32.08 -23.41 -9.83
N SER A 160 -33.41 -23.43 -9.86
CA SER A 160 -34.26 -22.89 -8.80
C SER A 160 -34.12 -23.83 -7.61
N THR A 161 -33.38 -23.43 -6.59
CA THR A 161 -33.41 -24.11 -5.28
C THR A 161 -34.12 -23.21 -4.28
N LEU A 162 -35.40 -23.51 -4.03
CA LEU A 162 -36.05 -23.22 -2.75
C LEU A 162 -35.27 -23.93 -1.63
N PRO A 163 -34.97 -23.30 -0.49
CA PRO A 163 -34.51 -24.05 0.68
C PRO A 163 -35.70 -24.59 1.49
N PRO A 164 -35.64 -25.86 1.94
CA PRO A 164 -36.68 -26.51 2.72
C PRO A 164 -36.61 -26.13 4.21
N THR A 165 -37.79 -26.10 4.82
CA THR A 165 -38.05 -26.00 6.25
C THR A 165 -37.48 -27.20 6.98
N HIS A 166 -36.48 -27.05 7.85
CA HIS A 166 -36.26 -27.98 8.97
C HIS A 166 -35.61 -27.29 10.17
N ARG A 167 -36.30 -27.44 11.30
CA ARG A 167 -36.05 -26.96 12.66
C ARG A 167 -35.19 -28.00 13.40
N PRO A 168 -34.12 -27.64 14.13
CA PRO A 168 -33.53 -28.56 15.10
C PRO A 168 -34.13 -28.35 16.49
N GLN A 169 -34.55 -29.45 17.12
CA GLN A 169 -35.06 -29.52 18.49
C GLN A 169 -33.96 -29.35 19.54
N VAL A 170 -34.39 -28.84 20.70
CA VAL A 170 -33.64 -28.65 21.95
C VAL A 170 -33.66 -29.95 22.75
N VAL A 171 -32.51 -30.42 23.26
CA VAL A 171 -32.43 -31.37 24.39
C VAL A 171 -31.29 -30.96 25.33
N ASN A 172 -31.62 -30.92 26.62
CA ASN A 172 -30.81 -30.45 27.76
C ASN A 172 -29.77 -31.46 28.27
N LYS A 173 -28.76 -30.94 28.99
CA LYS A 173 -27.64 -31.60 29.71
C LYS A 173 -28.09 -32.40 30.96
N PRO A 174 -27.19 -33.17 31.63
CA PRO A 174 -26.38 -32.67 32.80
C PRO A 174 -24.93 -33.22 32.84
N HIS A 175 -23.85 -32.46 33.10
CA HIS A 175 -23.23 -31.90 34.32
C HIS A 175 -22.40 -32.86 35.22
N HIS A 176 -21.17 -32.41 35.55
CA HIS A 176 -20.21 -32.80 36.63
C HIS A 176 -18.86 -33.49 36.21
N PRO A 177 -17.79 -33.44 37.03
CA PRO A 177 -16.85 -32.31 37.15
C PRO A 177 -15.35 -32.72 36.99
N ALA A 178 -14.44 -31.75 36.89
CA ALA A 178 -12.99 -31.93 37.13
C ALA A 178 -12.66 -31.31 38.51
N PRO A 179 -11.67 -31.78 39.32
CA PRO A 179 -10.24 -31.57 39.01
C PRO A 179 -9.21 -32.49 39.73
N ILE A 180 -8.02 -32.77 39.15
CA ILE A 180 -6.80 -33.05 39.96
C ILE A 180 -5.55 -32.50 39.23
N GLN A 181 -4.86 -31.57 39.91
CA GLN A 181 -3.52 -31.07 39.58
C GLN A 181 -2.46 -32.09 40.02
N ARG A 182 -1.34 -32.20 39.30
CA ARG A 182 -0.11 -32.83 39.82
C ARG A 182 1.09 -31.90 39.66
N PRO A 183 1.89 -31.68 40.72
CA PRO A 183 3.09 -30.85 40.69
C PRO A 183 4.28 -31.66 40.16
N ARG A 184 5.20 -31.03 39.41
CA ARG A 184 6.51 -31.64 39.13
C ARG A 184 7.66 -30.66 39.39
N VAL A 185 8.17 -30.84 40.61
CA VAL A 185 9.51 -30.66 41.17
C VAL A 185 10.62 -30.22 40.21
N ARG A 186 11.35 -29.19 40.67
CA ARG A 186 12.64 -28.66 40.20
C ARG A 186 13.74 -29.73 40.23
N LEU A 187 14.54 -29.79 39.18
CA LEU A 187 15.89 -30.37 39.22
C LEU A 187 16.91 -29.23 39.10
N SER A 188 17.67 -29.05 40.16
CA SER A 188 18.79 -28.12 40.29
C SER A 188 20.02 -28.69 39.56
N ALA A 189 20.80 -27.82 38.92
CA ALA A 189 22.15 -28.09 38.44
C ALA A 189 23.08 -26.92 38.82
N PRO A 190 24.41 -27.14 38.92
CA PRO A 190 25.18 -26.71 40.08
C PRO A 190 25.91 -25.36 39.94
N ASN A 191 26.28 -24.88 41.12
CA ASN A 191 27.14 -23.75 41.49
C ASN A 191 28.27 -23.43 40.50
N LYS A 192 28.31 -22.18 40.02
CA LYS A 192 29.53 -21.47 39.59
C LYS A 192 29.56 -20.14 40.34
N GLU A 193 30.71 -19.90 40.97
CA GLU A 193 31.04 -18.78 41.85
C GLU A 193 30.83 -17.37 41.24
N PRO A 194 30.74 -16.32 42.08
CA PRO A 194 30.24 -15.01 41.70
C PRO A 194 31.31 -14.13 41.08
N VAL A 195 30.95 -13.42 40.01
CA VAL A 195 31.73 -12.30 39.46
C VAL A 195 31.08 -11.00 39.97
N PRO A 196 31.83 -10.08 40.61
CA PRO A 196 31.30 -8.79 41.02
C PRO A 196 31.30 -7.84 39.83
N SER A 197 30.17 -7.20 39.54
CA SER A 197 30.04 -6.17 38.52
C SER A 197 29.02 -5.14 38.97
N ASP A 198 29.53 -4.14 39.72
CA ASP A 198 28.93 -2.83 39.82
C ASP A 198 28.69 -2.24 38.42
N ALA A 199 27.43 -1.99 38.08
CA ALA A 199 26.99 -0.84 37.28
C ALA A 199 25.46 -0.88 37.20
N GLY A 200 24.80 0.02 37.92
CA GLY A 200 23.36 0.21 37.86
C GLY A 200 22.90 0.54 36.45
N VAL A 201 22.35 -0.46 35.76
CA VAL A 201 21.39 -0.27 34.69
C VAL A 201 20.04 -0.50 35.34
N GLN A 202 19.28 0.58 35.57
CA GLN A 202 17.85 0.45 35.79
C GLN A 202 17.28 -0.22 34.53
N GLU A 203 17.05 -1.52 34.58
CA GLU A 203 16.20 -2.20 33.61
C GLU A 203 14.84 -1.52 33.69
N GLU A 204 14.54 -0.72 32.67
CA GLU A 204 13.20 -0.17 32.47
C GLU A 204 12.23 -1.37 32.52
N PRO A 205 11.19 -1.33 33.38
CA PRO A 205 10.33 -2.48 33.57
C PRO A 205 9.78 -2.95 32.21
N PRO A 206 9.79 -4.27 31.92
CA PRO A 206 9.34 -4.77 30.64
C PRO A 206 7.95 -4.20 30.33
N PRO A 207 7.71 -3.72 29.10
CA PRO A 207 6.45 -3.08 28.76
C PRO A 207 5.30 -4.01 29.15
N PRO A 208 4.23 -3.49 29.78
CA PRO A 208 3.14 -4.32 30.24
C PRO A 208 2.62 -5.18 29.09
N PRO A 209 2.29 -6.46 29.34
CA PRO A 209 1.83 -7.35 28.29
C PRO A 209 0.64 -6.71 27.56
N PRO A 210 0.63 -6.71 26.21
CA PRO A 210 -0.36 -5.98 25.45
C PRO A 210 -1.76 -6.44 25.85
N THR A 211 -2.62 -5.47 26.14
CA THR A 211 -3.97 -5.75 26.61
C THR A 211 -4.72 -6.57 25.54
N PRO A 212 -5.72 -7.40 25.94
CA PRO A 212 -6.52 -8.14 24.98
C PRO A 212 -7.15 -7.26 23.89
N LEU A 213 -7.43 -5.99 24.21
CA LEU A 213 -7.93 -4.98 23.29
C LEU A 213 -6.88 -4.54 22.26
N GLU A 214 -5.64 -4.30 22.66
CA GLU A 214 -4.54 -3.94 21.76
C GLU A 214 -4.20 -5.09 20.82
N LEU A 215 -4.17 -6.32 21.34
CA LEU A 215 -4.01 -7.53 20.52
C LEU A 215 -5.15 -7.67 19.50
N ALA A 216 -6.39 -7.33 19.88
CA ALA A 216 -7.54 -7.35 18.98
C ALA A 216 -7.39 -6.32 17.85
N ARG A 217 -6.99 -5.09 18.17
CA ARG A 217 -6.73 -4.03 17.20
C ARG A 217 -5.60 -4.39 16.26
N TYR A 218 -4.48 -4.90 16.78
CA TYR A 218 -3.36 -5.36 15.95
C TYR A 218 -3.79 -6.47 14.97
N ALA A 219 -4.51 -7.48 15.46
CA ALA A 219 -5.04 -8.55 14.61
C ALA A 219 -6.00 -8.02 13.53
N TYR A 220 -6.81 -7.00 13.87
CA TYR A 220 -7.71 -6.33 12.92
C TYR A 220 -6.92 -5.58 11.83
N HIS A 221 -5.93 -4.77 12.21
CA HIS A 221 -5.08 -4.04 11.27
C HIS A 221 -4.34 -4.96 10.30
N ALA A 222 -3.90 -6.13 10.78
CA ALA A 222 -3.26 -7.17 9.99
C ALA A 222 -4.21 -7.93 9.04
N GLY A 223 -5.53 -7.70 9.13
CA GLY A 223 -6.53 -8.36 8.29
C GLY A 223 -7.06 -9.68 8.85
N ALA A 224 -6.67 -10.07 10.05
CA ALA A 224 -7.05 -11.36 10.67
C ALA A 224 -8.41 -11.27 11.38
N LEU A 225 -9.50 -11.08 10.62
CA LEU A 225 -10.86 -10.82 11.15
C LEU A 225 -11.38 -11.87 12.14
N LYS A 226 -11.13 -13.16 11.89
CA LYS A 226 -11.56 -14.24 12.80
C LYS A 226 -10.88 -14.12 14.17
N ARG A 227 -9.56 -13.87 14.16
CA ARG A 227 -8.75 -13.68 15.38
C ARG A 227 -9.15 -12.40 16.10
N ALA A 228 -9.30 -11.30 15.37
CA ALA A 228 -9.75 -10.02 15.91
C ALA A 228 -11.11 -10.16 16.60
N LYS A 229 -12.09 -10.84 15.98
CA LYS A 229 -13.41 -11.09 16.58
C LYS A 229 -13.31 -11.84 17.91
N ALA A 230 -12.52 -12.91 17.96
CA ALA A 230 -12.33 -13.68 19.19
C ALA A 230 -11.69 -12.84 20.31
N LEU A 231 -10.72 -11.99 19.98
CA LEU A 231 -10.07 -11.11 20.95
C LEU A 231 -10.99 -9.97 21.41
N PHE A 232 -11.79 -9.38 20.52
CA PHE A 232 -12.81 -8.38 20.90
C PHE A 232 -13.91 -8.98 21.79
N GLN A 233 -14.26 -10.26 21.61
CA GLN A 233 -15.17 -10.98 22.50
C GLN A 233 -14.58 -11.15 23.89
N LYS A 234 -13.31 -11.56 23.99
CA LYS A 234 -12.61 -11.67 25.27
C LYS A 234 -12.46 -10.32 25.98
N ALA A 235 -12.35 -9.24 25.22
CA ALA A 235 -12.26 -7.87 25.74
C ALA A 235 -13.63 -7.23 26.05
N ASN A 236 -14.74 -7.98 25.98
CA ASN A 236 -16.12 -7.50 26.24
C ASN A 236 -16.54 -6.26 25.43
N GLN A 237 -16.00 -6.10 24.21
CA GLN A 237 -16.28 -4.93 23.35
C GLN A 237 -17.53 -5.14 22.48
N THR A 238 -18.72 -5.11 23.09
CA THR A 238 -20.01 -5.40 22.45
C THR A 238 -20.31 -4.50 21.25
N HIS A 239 -20.09 -3.19 21.39
CA HIS A 239 -20.30 -2.22 20.31
C HIS A 239 -19.37 -2.48 19.12
N THR A 240 -18.07 -2.67 19.39
CA THR A 240 -17.06 -2.98 18.37
C THR A 240 -17.34 -4.29 17.64
N LEU A 241 -17.89 -5.30 18.33
CA LEU A 241 -18.29 -6.56 17.70
C LEU A 241 -19.47 -6.38 16.74
N THR A 242 -20.44 -5.54 17.08
CA THR A 242 -21.55 -5.20 16.19
C THR A 242 -21.04 -4.48 14.95
N HIS A 243 -20.15 -3.48 15.13
CA HIS A 243 -19.51 -2.79 14.02
C HIS A 243 -18.67 -3.73 13.17
N LEU A 244 -17.94 -4.67 13.77
CA LEU A 244 -17.15 -5.67 13.06
C LEU A 244 -18.03 -6.59 12.21
N LYS A 245 -19.20 -7.01 12.71
CA LYS A 245 -20.17 -7.79 11.92
C LYS A 245 -20.67 -6.98 10.72
N GLN A 246 -21.12 -5.75 10.95
CA GLN A 246 -21.59 -4.87 9.86
C GLN A 246 -20.48 -4.56 8.86
N PHE A 247 -19.24 -4.39 9.33
CA PHE A 247 -18.07 -4.18 8.51
C PHE A 247 -17.81 -5.40 7.63
N THR A 248 -17.77 -6.60 8.22
CA THR A 248 -17.51 -7.84 7.46
C THR A 248 -18.55 -8.07 6.37
N PHE A 249 -19.82 -7.78 6.65
CA PHE A 249 -20.89 -7.85 5.66
C PHE A 249 -20.67 -6.81 4.55
N SER A 250 -20.55 -5.53 4.91
CA SER A 250 -20.43 -4.43 3.96
C SER A 250 -19.17 -4.55 3.09
N PHE A 251 -18.06 -4.97 3.68
CA PHE A 251 -16.81 -5.20 2.97
C PHE A 251 -16.92 -6.38 1.99
N ARG A 252 -17.52 -7.50 2.41
CA ARG A 252 -17.70 -8.67 1.54
C ARG A 252 -18.64 -8.37 0.38
N GLU A 253 -19.82 -7.83 0.67
CA GLU A 253 -20.81 -7.51 -0.36
C GLU A 253 -20.36 -6.35 -1.24
N GLY A 254 -19.70 -5.33 -0.68
CA GLY A 254 -19.09 -4.25 -1.43
C GLY A 254 -17.98 -4.75 -2.36
N ARG A 255 -17.14 -5.68 -1.90
CA ARG A 255 -16.14 -6.34 -2.75
C ARG A 255 -16.78 -7.20 -3.84
N ASN A 256 -17.85 -7.93 -3.55
CA ASN A 256 -18.61 -8.68 -4.55
C ASN A 256 -19.22 -7.76 -5.61
N ALA A 257 -19.82 -6.64 -5.19
CA ALA A 257 -20.36 -5.61 -6.07
C ALA A 257 -19.26 -4.96 -6.93
N HIS A 258 -18.11 -4.65 -6.34
CA HIS A 258 -16.91 -4.18 -7.06
C HIS A 258 -16.50 -5.20 -8.15
N ASN A 259 -16.39 -6.47 -7.78
CA ASN A 259 -15.98 -7.55 -8.69
C ASN A 259 -17.01 -7.81 -9.81
N THR A 260 -18.27 -7.47 -9.59
CA THR A 260 -19.36 -7.58 -10.57
C THR A 260 -19.64 -6.28 -11.31
N ARG A 261 -18.89 -5.21 -11.02
CA ARG A 261 -19.00 -3.87 -11.61
C ARG A 261 -20.36 -3.20 -11.38
N ASN A 262 -20.99 -3.50 -10.26
CA ASN A 262 -22.16 -2.76 -9.82
C ASN A 262 -21.67 -1.55 -9.00
N SER A 263 -21.34 -0.44 -9.69
CA SER A 263 -20.72 0.73 -9.04
C SER A 263 -21.63 1.36 -7.99
N SER A 264 -22.93 1.46 -8.28
CA SER A 264 -23.94 1.99 -7.35
C SER A 264 -23.92 1.26 -6.01
N VAL A 265 -24.01 -0.07 -6.03
CA VAL A 265 -23.99 -0.88 -4.81
C VAL A 265 -22.60 -0.94 -4.18
N ALA A 266 -21.56 -1.05 -5.01
CA ALA A 266 -20.18 -1.14 -4.53
C ALA A 266 -19.78 0.11 -3.76
N ILE A 267 -20.02 1.31 -4.30
CA ILE A 267 -19.63 2.58 -3.67
C ILE A 267 -20.33 2.71 -2.31
N GLN A 268 -21.64 2.48 -2.24
CA GLN A 268 -22.39 2.59 -0.98
C GLN A 268 -21.86 1.64 0.10
N LEU A 269 -21.69 0.36 -0.23
CA LEU A 269 -21.23 -0.65 0.72
C LEU A 269 -19.76 -0.45 1.13
N LEU A 270 -18.90 -0.06 0.19
CA LEU A 270 -17.49 0.22 0.47
C LEU A 270 -17.30 1.50 1.29
N MET A 271 -18.12 2.53 1.08
CA MET A 271 -18.12 3.73 1.93
C MET A 271 -18.55 3.38 3.36
N ARG A 272 -19.61 2.57 3.51
CA ARG A 272 -20.03 2.07 4.83
C ARG A 272 -18.92 1.25 5.50
N ALA A 273 -18.26 0.36 4.74
CA ALA A 273 -17.13 -0.41 5.24
C ALA A 273 -15.96 0.49 5.67
N LEU A 274 -15.64 1.55 4.91
CA LEU A 274 -14.58 2.49 5.27
C LEU A 274 -14.89 3.27 6.56
N LYS A 275 -16.16 3.67 6.74
CA LYS A 275 -16.59 4.34 7.98
C LYS A 275 -16.43 3.42 9.19
N LEU A 276 -16.95 2.19 9.09
CA LEU A 276 -16.84 1.20 10.18
C LEU A 276 -15.38 0.81 10.47
N ASP A 277 -14.55 0.73 9.44
CA ASP A 277 -13.12 0.47 9.60
C ASP A 277 -12.39 1.58 10.38
N LYS A 278 -12.79 2.85 10.17
CA LYS A 278 -12.30 3.97 10.96
C LYS A 278 -12.73 3.88 12.43
N GLU A 279 -13.95 3.43 12.68
CA GLU A 279 -14.49 3.28 14.05
C GLU A 279 -13.88 2.08 14.80
N ILE A 280 -13.55 1.00 14.11
CA ILE A 280 -12.96 -0.22 14.73
C ILE A 280 -11.44 -0.07 14.92
N GLY A 281 -10.75 0.40 13.87
CA GLY A 281 -9.30 0.38 13.78
C GLY A 281 -8.70 1.67 13.24
N GLY A 282 -9.36 2.82 13.40
CA GLY A 282 -8.78 4.13 13.07
C GLY A 282 -8.51 4.43 11.59
N GLY A 283 -8.77 3.49 10.66
CA GLY A 283 -8.70 3.75 9.22
C GLY A 283 -7.29 3.74 8.61
N ALA A 284 -6.33 3.10 9.29
CA ALA A 284 -4.93 2.95 8.84
C ALA A 284 -4.51 1.51 8.49
N GLY A 285 -5.42 0.53 8.63
CA GLY A 285 -5.14 -0.89 8.44
C GLY A 285 -5.08 -1.34 6.98
N VAL A 286 -4.84 -2.64 6.79
CA VAL A 286 -4.86 -3.29 5.45
C VAL A 286 -6.21 -3.08 4.77
N PHE A 287 -7.31 -3.16 5.52
CA PHE A 287 -8.65 -2.94 4.98
C PHE A 287 -8.86 -1.52 4.47
N SER A 288 -8.43 -0.50 5.20
CA SER A 288 -8.57 0.90 4.78
C SER A 288 -7.89 1.13 3.42
N LYS A 289 -6.67 0.61 3.25
CA LYS A 289 -5.92 0.68 1.99
C LYS A 289 -6.67 -0.03 0.85
N GLN A 290 -7.16 -1.25 1.11
CA GLN A 290 -7.91 -2.03 0.11
C GLN A 290 -9.23 -1.36 -0.28
N ILE A 291 -10.00 -0.86 0.70
CA ILE A 291 -11.29 -0.21 0.48
C ILE A 291 -11.10 1.09 -0.31
N LYS A 292 -10.13 1.93 0.07
CA LYS A 292 -9.79 3.16 -0.66
C LYS A 292 -9.40 2.86 -2.11
N ALA A 293 -8.61 1.81 -2.35
CA ALA A 293 -8.27 1.39 -3.71
C ALA A 293 -9.49 0.94 -4.51
N MET A 294 -10.39 0.13 -3.92
CA MET A 294 -11.63 -0.30 -4.58
C MET A 294 -12.59 0.88 -4.85
N LEU A 295 -12.72 1.82 -3.91
CA LEU A 295 -13.50 3.04 -4.11
C LEU A 295 -12.94 3.88 -5.26
N ALA A 296 -11.62 4.07 -5.30
CA ALA A 296 -10.98 4.78 -6.41
C ALA A 296 -11.29 4.14 -7.76
N ASN A 297 -11.20 2.80 -7.85
CA ASN A 297 -11.55 2.06 -9.07
C ASN A 297 -13.03 2.27 -9.47
N MET A 298 -13.96 2.22 -8.51
CA MET A 298 -15.39 2.37 -8.79
C MET A 298 -15.74 3.78 -9.25
N TYR A 299 -15.19 4.81 -8.60
CA TYR A 299 -15.37 6.19 -9.05
C TYR A 299 -14.74 6.44 -10.42
N ALA A 300 -13.56 5.88 -10.70
CA ALA A 300 -12.96 5.98 -12.03
C ALA A 300 -13.83 5.30 -13.11
N PHE A 301 -14.42 4.15 -12.78
CA PHE A 301 -15.36 3.46 -13.66
C PHE A 301 -16.63 4.28 -13.94
N GLU A 302 -17.22 4.94 -12.93
CA GLU A 302 -18.33 5.89 -13.16
C GLU A 302 -17.90 7.11 -13.97
N GLY A 303 -16.66 7.59 -13.78
CA GLY A 303 -16.08 8.65 -14.59
C GLY A 303 -16.01 8.27 -16.07
N LEU A 304 -15.55 7.07 -16.38
CA LEU A 304 -15.53 6.54 -17.74
C LEU A 304 -16.94 6.39 -18.33
N GLN A 305 -17.90 5.87 -17.57
CA GLN A 305 -19.30 5.77 -18.02
C GLN A 305 -19.88 7.15 -18.35
N ALA A 306 -19.65 8.15 -17.49
CA ALA A 306 -20.09 9.51 -17.74
C ALA A 306 -19.47 10.11 -19.01
N LYS A 307 -18.21 9.78 -19.35
CA LYS A 307 -17.62 10.17 -20.64
C LYS A 307 -18.37 9.57 -21.83
N VAL A 308 -18.68 8.27 -21.78
CA VAL A 308 -19.43 7.57 -22.83
C VAL A 308 -20.80 8.20 -23.02
N LEU A 309 -21.45 8.59 -21.93
CA LEU A 309 -22.73 9.29 -21.92
C LEU A 309 -22.62 10.79 -22.26
N LYS A 310 -21.45 11.28 -22.68
CA LYS A 310 -21.18 12.69 -23.01
C LYS A 310 -21.51 13.66 -21.87
N GLN A 311 -21.29 13.25 -20.63
CA GLN A 311 -21.48 14.06 -19.42
C GLN A 311 -20.12 14.48 -18.83
N PRO A 312 -19.45 15.50 -19.38
CA PRO A 312 -18.08 15.85 -19.01
C PRO A 312 -17.94 16.35 -17.57
N LYS A 313 -18.93 17.09 -17.06
CA LYS A 313 -18.95 17.58 -15.66
C LYS A 313 -18.99 16.41 -14.67
N THR A 314 -19.90 15.46 -14.88
CA THR A 314 -20.04 14.23 -14.07
C THR A 314 -18.78 13.38 -14.14
N ALA A 315 -18.20 13.23 -15.33
CA ALA A 315 -16.97 12.47 -15.52
C ALA A 315 -15.80 13.06 -14.72
N LEU A 316 -15.60 14.37 -14.82
CA LEU A 316 -14.57 15.10 -14.09
C LEU A 316 -14.74 14.98 -12.57
N GLN A 317 -15.96 15.12 -12.06
CA GLN A 317 -16.24 14.94 -10.63
C GLN A 317 -15.86 13.54 -10.16
N ASN A 318 -16.23 12.51 -10.91
CA ASN A 318 -15.95 11.12 -10.57
C ASN A 318 -14.45 10.79 -10.61
N PHE A 319 -13.70 11.30 -11.60
CA PHE A 319 -12.24 11.14 -11.60
C PHE A 319 -11.56 11.86 -10.42
N ARG A 320 -12.04 13.04 -10.03
CA ARG A 320 -11.55 13.73 -8.83
C ARG A 320 -11.84 12.94 -7.56
N LYS A 321 -13.06 12.40 -7.41
CA LYS A 321 -13.42 11.53 -6.27
C LYS A 321 -12.50 10.31 -6.20
N ALA A 322 -12.17 9.70 -7.34
CA ALA A 322 -11.23 8.59 -7.36
C ALA A 322 -9.83 8.98 -6.80
N LEU A 323 -9.35 10.19 -7.11
CA LEU A 323 -8.08 10.71 -6.59
C LEU A 323 -8.12 11.06 -5.10
N LEU A 324 -9.29 11.40 -4.54
CA LEU A 324 -9.42 11.60 -3.09
C LEU A 324 -9.12 10.32 -2.32
N TYR A 325 -9.54 9.16 -2.83
CA TYR A 325 -9.27 7.87 -2.19
C TYR A 325 -7.89 7.31 -2.55
N ASN A 326 -7.42 7.54 -3.76
CA ASN A 326 -6.08 7.14 -4.20
C ASN A 326 -5.44 8.25 -5.07
N PRO A 327 -4.59 9.12 -4.47
CA PRO A 327 -3.97 10.23 -5.19
C PRO A 327 -3.09 9.81 -6.37
N LYS A 328 -2.61 8.56 -6.38
CA LYS A 328 -1.76 8.01 -7.45
C LYS A 328 -2.54 7.12 -8.42
N HIS A 329 -3.87 7.27 -8.48
CA HIS A 329 -4.71 6.47 -9.38
C HIS A 329 -4.48 6.87 -10.84
N LEU A 330 -3.64 6.10 -11.55
CA LEU A 330 -3.11 6.42 -12.88
C LEU A 330 -4.20 6.72 -13.92
N LEU A 331 -5.26 5.90 -13.96
CA LEU A 331 -6.35 6.11 -14.90
C LEU A 331 -7.04 7.47 -14.70
N SER A 332 -7.31 7.85 -13.44
CA SER A 332 -7.99 9.12 -13.15
C SER A 332 -7.10 10.32 -13.46
N LEU A 333 -5.80 10.22 -13.16
CA LEU A 333 -4.82 11.25 -13.54
C LEU A 333 -4.76 11.44 -15.06
N GLN A 334 -4.70 10.34 -15.81
CA GLN A 334 -4.67 10.38 -17.28
C GLN A 334 -5.94 11.00 -17.86
N GLN A 335 -7.11 10.59 -17.37
CA GLN A 335 -8.39 11.10 -17.87
C GLN A 335 -8.58 12.58 -17.55
N LEU A 336 -8.17 13.04 -16.38
CA LEU A 336 -8.24 14.47 -16.02
C LEU A 336 -7.26 15.32 -16.84
N ALA A 337 -6.06 14.83 -17.14
CA ALA A 337 -5.11 15.54 -18.00
C ALA A 337 -5.69 15.78 -19.40
N GLY A 338 -6.37 14.78 -19.99
CA GLY A 338 -7.07 14.91 -21.27
C GLY A 338 -8.41 15.65 -21.21
N MET A 339 -8.84 16.13 -20.04
CA MET A 339 -10.08 16.90 -19.84
C MET A 339 -9.85 18.37 -19.50
N GLN A 340 -8.61 18.78 -19.20
CA GLN A 340 -8.32 20.19 -19.05
C GLN A 340 -8.48 20.87 -20.42
N PRO A 341 -9.23 21.98 -20.52
CA PRO A 341 -9.31 22.70 -21.79
C PRO A 341 -7.90 23.15 -22.15
N ASP A 342 -7.52 22.96 -23.42
CA ASP A 342 -6.29 23.55 -23.96
C ASP A 342 -6.27 25.03 -23.60
N LYS A 343 -5.30 25.45 -22.77
CA LYS A 343 -4.98 26.86 -22.53
C LYS A 343 -4.32 27.50 -23.76
N ARG A 344 -4.66 27.04 -24.96
CA ARG A 344 -4.21 27.55 -26.25
C ARG A 344 -5.45 28.01 -27.00
N LYS A 345 -5.91 29.20 -26.66
CA LYS A 345 -6.57 30.11 -27.58
C LYS A 345 -5.92 31.46 -27.41
#